data_AF-A0A250IHC0-F1
#
_entry.id   AF-A0A250IHC0-F1
#
_cell.length_a   1.000
_cell.length_b   1.000
_cell.length_c   1.000
_cell.angle_alpha   90.00
_cell.angle_beta   90.00
_cell.angle_gamma   90.00
#
_symmetry.space_group_name_H-M   'P 1'
#
loop_
_entity.id
_entity.type
_entity.pdbx_description
1 polymer ?
#
loop_
_entity_poly.entity_id
_entity_poly.type
_entity_poly.pdbx_seq_one_letter_code
_entity_poly.pdbx_strand_id
1 'polypeptide(L)'
;MSYRIKSGDTLSAIAKSNHTTVSALMKANPQIKDANKIYAGKTLNIPGSRDSFEPAKGGAKGGGKTGGAQAGGKTGGADGAAATGPASQGPKGSPFDIAKSHLNKNAGSLKLEKNGVGADMEDWVPNNVNCANFVSACLEQAGQIKNGQHHNAVLGLQKNLDNDPNFKRVSINQAKPGDVVSLKTPGGHHVVMFAGMKNGKPQYIGSNNINSDGSQRISYSQMNYPIMSVHQYRG
;
A
#
# COMPACT_ATOMS: atom_id res chain seq x y z
N MET A 1 18.83 -8.68 -16.15
CA MET A 1 19.60 -9.90 -15.83
C MET A 1 18.88 -11.09 -16.44
N SER A 2 19.62 -12.11 -16.86
CA SER A 2 19.08 -13.35 -17.39
C SER A 2 19.43 -14.51 -16.46
N TYR A 3 18.46 -15.38 -16.19
CA TYR A 3 18.61 -16.57 -15.35
C TYR A 3 18.42 -17.81 -16.22
N ARG A 4 19.34 -18.79 -16.12
CA ARG A 4 19.21 -20.06 -16.85
C ARG A 4 18.47 -21.06 -15.99
N ILE A 5 17.31 -21.51 -16.46
CA ILE A 5 16.41 -22.43 -15.74
C ILE A 5 17.11 -23.78 -15.57
N LYS A 6 17.18 -24.28 -14.34
CA LYS A 6 17.77 -25.59 -14.01
C LYS A 6 16.67 -26.65 -13.88
N SER A 7 17.04 -27.92 -13.99
CA SER A 7 16.10 -29.02 -13.74
C SER A 7 15.62 -28.95 -12.30
N GLY A 8 14.30 -29.01 -12.10
CA GLY A 8 13.66 -28.86 -10.78
C GLY A 8 13.30 -27.42 -10.39
N ASP A 9 13.69 -26.41 -11.17
CA ASP A 9 13.25 -25.03 -10.93
C ASP A 9 11.76 -24.87 -11.24
N THR A 10 11.09 -24.02 -10.46
CA THR A 10 9.74 -23.51 -10.75
C THR A 10 9.77 -22.00 -10.91
N LEU A 11 8.82 -21.46 -11.68
CA LEU A 11 8.69 -20.00 -11.86
C LEU A 11 8.50 -19.28 -10.52
N SER A 12 7.80 -19.91 -9.58
CA SER A 12 7.58 -19.39 -8.23
C SER A 12 8.85 -19.39 -7.38
N ALA A 13 9.65 -20.46 -7.41
CA ALA A 13 10.93 -20.51 -6.70
C ALA A 13 11.95 -19.52 -7.27
N ILE A 14 12.00 -19.38 -8.61
CA ILE A 14 12.85 -18.39 -9.28
C ILE A 14 12.39 -16.98 -8.95
N ALA A 15 11.09 -16.70 -9.00
CA ALA A 15 10.52 -15.41 -8.63
C ALA A 15 10.92 -15.01 -7.20
N LYS A 16 10.73 -15.93 -6.25
CA LYS A 16 11.09 -15.73 -4.85
C LYS A 16 12.58 -15.47 -4.65
N SER A 17 13.43 -16.25 -5.31
CA SER A 17 14.89 -16.13 -5.19
C SER A 17 15.45 -14.86 -5.83
N ASN A 18 14.72 -14.28 -6.78
CA ASN A 18 15.12 -13.06 -7.49
C ASN A 18 14.27 -11.84 -7.08
N HIS A 19 13.58 -11.92 -5.94
CA HIS A 19 12.75 -10.84 -5.39
C HIS A 19 11.77 -10.24 -6.42
N THR A 20 11.19 -11.08 -7.27
CA THR A 20 10.22 -10.71 -8.30
C THR A 20 8.97 -11.60 -8.18
N THR A 21 8.04 -11.52 -9.13
CA THR A 21 6.80 -12.33 -9.14
C THR A 21 6.70 -13.20 -10.39
N VAL A 22 5.96 -14.30 -10.31
CA VAL A 22 5.69 -15.17 -11.48
C VAL A 22 5.05 -14.38 -12.62
N SER A 23 4.11 -13.48 -12.31
CA SER A 23 3.48 -12.62 -13.32
C SER A 23 4.48 -11.65 -13.95
N ALA A 24 5.36 -11.03 -13.16
CA ALA A 24 6.41 -10.16 -13.70
C ALA A 24 7.38 -10.95 -14.59
N LEU A 25 7.73 -12.17 -14.19
CA LEU A 25 8.52 -13.08 -15.02
C LEU A 25 7.79 -13.46 -16.30
N MET A 26 6.51 -13.80 -16.27
CA MET A 26 5.73 -14.12 -17.47
C MET A 26 5.59 -12.90 -18.40
N LYS A 27 5.42 -11.69 -17.87
CA LYS A 27 5.39 -10.45 -18.68
C LYS A 27 6.73 -10.14 -19.32
N ALA A 28 7.83 -10.35 -18.60
CA ALA A 28 9.19 -10.18 -19.13
C ALA A 28 9.60 -11.31 -20.09
N ASN A 29 8.83 -12.40 -20.11
CA ASN A 29 9.06 -13.60 -20.92
C ASN A 29 7.78 -14.03 -21.62
N PRO A 30 7.30 -13.25 -22.61
CA PRO A 30 6.03 -13.53 -23.31
C PRO A 30 6.02 -14.88 -24.05
N GLN A 31 7.18 -15.51 -24.23
CA GLN A 31 7.31 -16.89 -24.71
C GLN A 31 6.75 -17.94 -23.74
N ILE A 32 6.56 -17.61 -22.46
CA ILE A 32 5.99 -18.50 -21.45
C ILE A 32 4.48 -18.28 -21.41
N LYS A 33 3.74 -19.23 -21.99
CA LYS A 33 2.27 -19.21 -22.03
C LYS A 33 1.62 -19.86 -20.82
N ASP A 34 2.36 -20.70 -20.10
CA ASP A 34 1.89 -21.44 -18.93
C ASP A 34 2.94 -21.35 -17.82
N ALA A 35 2.53 -20.79 -16.68
CA ALA A 35 3.39 -20.57 -15.52
C ALA A 35 3.95 -21.88 -14.93
N ASN A 36 3.24 -23.00 -15.14
CA ASN A 36 3.61 -24.31 -14.61
C ASN A 36 4.50 -25.10 -15.58
N LYS A 37 4.70 -24.60 -16.81
CA LYS A 37 5.49 -25.27 -17.84
C LYS A 37 6.69 -24.42 -18.23
N ILE A 38 7.75 -24.55 -17.44
CA ILE A 38 9.07 -24.03 -17.79
C ILE A 38 10.05 -25.17 -18.06
N TYR A 39 10.98 -24.93 -18.97
CA TYR A 39 11.90 -25.96 -19.45
C TYR A 39 13.33 -25.65 -19.03
N ALA A 40 13.98 -26.65 -18.44
CA ALA A 40 15.40 -26.56 -18.08
C ALA A 40 16.26 -26.24 -19.32
N GLY A 41 17.33 -25.49 -19.10
CA GLY A 41 18.25 -25.04 -20.13
C GLY A 41 17.81 -23.79 -20.90
N LYS A 42 16.55 -23.35 -20.75
CA LYS A 42 16.07 -22.08 -21.32
C LYS A 42 16.46 -20.88 -20.45
N THR A 43 16.57 -19.73 -21.10
CA THR A 43 16.91 -18.47 -20.44
C THR A 43 15.63 -17.70 -20.09
N LEU A 44 15.57 -17.22 -18.86
CA LEU A 44 14.49 -16.42 -18.30
C LEU A 44 14.98 -15.00 -18.04
N ASN A 45 14.33 -14.01 -18.65
CA ASN A 45 14.57 -12.61 -18.36
C ASN A 45 14.00 -12.25 -16.99
N ILE A 46 14.86 -11.79 -16.09
CA ILE A 46 14.45 -11.36 -14.76
C ILE A 46 14.26 -9.83 -14.79
N PRO A 47 13.02 -9.33 -14.66
CA PRO A 47 12.76 -7.90 -14.56
C PRO A 47 13.20 -7.39 -13.18
N GLY A 48 13.86 -6.22 -13.15
CA GLY A 48 14.29 -5.57 -11.91
C GLY A 48 15.77 -5.70 -11.54
N SER A 49 16.59 -6.40 -12.33
CA SER A 49 18.05 -6.49 -12.05
C SER A 49 18.90 -5.44 -12.78
N ARG A 50 18.40 -4.21 -12.83
CA ARG A 50 19.12 -2.96 -13.05
C ARG A 50 18.39 -2.02 -12.09
N ASP A 51 18.91 -1.65 -10.92
CA ASP A 51 20.23 -1.10 -10.66
C ASP A 51 20.71 -1.49 -9.25
N SER A 52 21.93 -2.02 -9.17
CA SER A 52 22.73 -1.95 -7.95
C SER A 52 23.11 -0.50 -7.73
N PHE A 53 22.53 0.15 -6.72
CA PHE A 53 23.02 1.43 -6.20
C PHE A 53 23.68 1.18 -4.84
N GLU A 54 24.98 1.49 -4.79
CA GLU A 54 25.83 1.46 -3.60
C GLU A 54 25.25 2.33 -2.46
N PRO A 55 25.53 1.98 -1.19
CA PRO A 55 25.14 2.81 -0.06
C PRO A 55 26.01 4.08 -0.02
N ALA A 56 25.38 5.25 -0.01
CA ALA A 56 26.05 6.51 0.25
C ALA A 56 26.63 6.50 1.69
N LYS A 57 27.95 6.67 1.78
CA LYS A 57 28.71 6.93 3.01
C LYS A 57 28.43 8.33 3.57
N GLY A 58 28.44 8.41 4.91
CA GLY A 58 28.76 9.60 5.71
C GLY A 58 27.65 9.92 6.74
N GLY A 59 27.86 9.97 8.05
CA GLY A 59 29.07 9.80 8.86
C GLY A 59 28.86 10.47 10.23
N ALA A 60 29.17 9.72 11.30
CA ALA A 60 29.51 10.15 12.67
C ALA A 60 28.41 10.87 13.51
N LYS A 61 28.31 10.75 14.84
CA LYS A 61 29.17 10.20 15.91
C LYS A 61 28.31 10.15 17.20
N GLY A 62 28.62 9.26 18.14
CA GLY A 62 28.20 9.43 19.54
C GLY A 62 27.96 8.13 20.31
N GLY A 63 29.02 7.58 20.88
CA GLY A 63 28.93 6.46 21.82
C GLY A 63 28.56 6.92 23.23
N GLY A 64 27.92 6.02 23.97
CA GLY A 64 27.69 6.10 25.41
C GLY A 64 26.95 4.84 25.89
N LYS A 65 27.64 3.97 26.64
CA LYS A 65 27.13 2.71 27.21
C LYS A 65 26.40 2.94 28.55
N THR A 66 25.73 1.87 28.99
CA THR A 66 25.19 1.57 30.35
C THR A 66 23.81 2.18 30.61
N GLY A 67 22.80 1.51 31.17
CA GLY A 67 22.59 0.13 31.63
C GLY A 67 21.25 0.06 32.37
N GLY A 68 20.67 -1.13 32.54
CA GLY A 68 19.77 -1.42 33.66
C GLY A 68 18.25 -1.25 33.49
N ALA A 69 17.55 -2.38 33.64
CA ALA A 69 16.30 -2.60 34.37
C ALA A 69 14.96 -1.94 33.91
N GLN A 70 14.10 -2.81 33.36
CA GLN A 70 12.76 -3.19 33.83
C GLN A 70 11.79 -2.16 34.47
N ALA A 71 10.55 -2.26 33.97
CA ALA A 71 9.23 -1.98 34.57
C ALA A 71 8.57 -0.60 34.40
N GLY A 72 7.37 -0.65 33.79
CA GLY A 72 6.14 -0.04 34.31
C GLY A 72 5.99 1.47 34.21
N GLY A 73 5.09 1.94 33.34
CA GLY A 73 4.61 3.32 33.40
C GLY A 73 3.75 3.75 32.22
N LYS A 74 2.43 3.77 32.42
CA LYS A 74 1.49 4.58 31.62
C LYS A 74 1.87 6.06 31.77
N THR A 75 2.10 6.74 30.66
CA THR A 75 1.76 8.16 30.35
C THR A 75 2.07 8.34 28.87
N GLY A 76 1.12 8.69 28.01
CA GLY A 76 0.66 10.08 27.88
C GLY A 76 1.61 10.83 26.94
N GLY A 77 1.32 10.80 25.63
CA GLY A 77 2.09 11.48 24.59
C GLY A 77 1.20 11.76 23.38
N ALA A 78 0.22 12.63 23.59
CA ALA A 78 -0.59 13.20 22.54
C ALA A 78 0.22 14.30 21.84
N ASP A 79 0.66 14.04 20.61
CA ASP A 79 1.05 15.09 19.68
C ASP A 79 -0.11 15.31 18.70
N GLY A 80 -0.98 16.24 19.10
CA GLY A 80 -2.22 16.60 18.44
C GLY A 80 -2.00 17.15 17.03
N ALA A 81 -2.46 16.39 16.05
CA ALA A 81 -3.02 16.93 14.83
C ALA A 81 -4.51 17.18 15.10
N ALA A 82 -5.00 18.40 14.89
CA ALA A 82 -6.44 18.63 14.84
C ALA A 82 -7.00 17.81 13.67
N ALA A 83 -7.65 16.69 13.99
CA ALA A 83 -8.52 16.01 13.05
C ALA A 83 -9.57 17.03 12.59
N THR A 84 -9.64 17.29 11.29
CA THR A 84 -10.65 18.17 10.72
C THR A 84 -11.99 17.44 10.75
N GLY A 85 -12.66 17.50 11.90
CA GLY A 85 -13.97 16.90 12.12
C GLY A 85 -13.98 15.37 12.29
N PRO A 86 -15.17 14.78 12.52
CA PRO A 86 -15.32 13.35 12.67
C PRO A 86 -14.91 12.63 11.39
N ALA A 87 -14.36 11.43 11.54
CA ALA A 87 -14.03 10.58 10.41
C ALA A 87 -15.28 10.29 9.57
N SER A 88 -15.11 10.23 8.25
CA SER A 88 -16.08 9.68 7.31
C SER A 88 -16.52 8.31 7.81
N GLN A 89 -17.83 8.07 7.85
CA GLN A 89 -18.42 6.82 8.32
C GLN A 89 -19.19 6.18 7.17
N GLY A 90 -19.09 4.87 7.02
CA GLY A 90 -20.09 4.08 6.32
C GLY A 90 -20.99 3.33 7.31
N PRO A 91 -21.95 2.53 6.81
CA PRO A 91 -22.87 1.76 7.65
C PRO A 91 -22.19 0.80 8.64
N LYS A 92 -20.93 0.43 8.38
CA LYS A 92 -20.15 -0.50 9.22
C LYS A 92 -18.97 0.16 9.92
N GLY A 93 -18.93 1.51 9.95
CA GLY A 93 -17.90 2.28 10.63
C GLY A 93 -16.97 3.05 9.69
N SER A 94 -15.83 3.50 10.20
CA SER A 94 -14.93 4.39 9.46
C SER A 94 -13.82 3.63 8.74
N PRO A 95 -13.59 3.88 7.44
CA PRO A 95 -12.41 3.35 6.75
C PRO A 95 -11.11 3.88 7.34
N PHE A 96 -11.12 5.06 7.98
CA PHE A 96 -9.96 5.59 8.71
C PHE A 96 -9.59 4.75 9.93
N ASP A 97 -10.56 4.45 10.79
CA ASP A 97 -10.33 3.65 12.00
C ASP A 97 -9.94 2.21 11.65
N ILE A 98 -10.56 1.66 10.61
CA ILE A 98 -10.18 0.36 10.02
C ILE A 98 -8.72 0.41 9.59
N ALA A 99 -8.32 1.38 8.76
CA ALA A 99 -6.93 1.50 8.30
C ALA A 99 -5.94 1.68 9.45
N LYS A 100 -6.32 2.48 10.46
CA LYS A 100 -5.51 2.73 11.66
C LYS A 100 -5.24 1.45 12.46
N SER A 101 -6.20 0.54 12.52
CA SER A 101 -6.03 -0.77 13.18
C SER A 101 -4.96 -1.66 12.53
N HIS A 102 -4.59 -1.37 11.27
CA HIS A 102 -3.55 -2.09 10.52
C HIS A 102 -2.20 -1.38 10.47
N LEU A 103 -2.00 -0.28 11.21
CA LEU A 103 -0.73 0.44 11.22
C LEU A 103 0.46 -0.47 11.47
N ASN A 104 1.55 -0.21 10.75
CA ASN A 104 2.81 -0.96 10.76
C ASN A 104 2.74 -2.38 10.17
N LYS A 105 1.56 -2.90 9.80
CA LYS A 105 1.48 -4.18 9.07
C LYS A 105 2.04 -4.06 7.66
N ASN A 106 2.76 -5.10 7.22
CA ASN A 106 3.17 -5.24 5.82
C ASN A 106 1.94 -5.55 4.97
N ALA A 107 1.71 -4.80 3.89
CA ALA A 107 0.54 -4.99 3.03
C ALA A 107 0.55 -6.37 2.33
N GLY A 108 1.74 -6.88 2.01
CA GLY A 108 1.91 -8.20 1.41
C GLY A 108 1.56 -9.35 2.35
N SER A 109 1.76 -9.18 3.66
CA SER A 109 1.31 -10.15 4.67
C SER A 109 -0.16 -9.98 5.01
N LEU A 110 -0.63 -8.73 5.08
CA LEU A 110 -2.01 -8.39 5.42
C LEU A 110 -3.01 -9.05 4.45
N LYS A 111 -2.76 -8.99 3.14
CA LYS A 111 -3.61 -9.61 2.11
C LYS A 111 -3.69 -11.14 2.16
N LEU A 112 -2.91 -11.79 3.03
CA LEU A 112 -2.97 -13.24 3.24
C LEU A 112 -3.80 -13.60 4.48
N GLU A 113 -4.15 -12.61 5.31
CA GLU A 113 -5.06 -12.80 6.43
C GLU A 113 -6.45 -13.20 5.92
N LYS A 114 -7.16 -14.08 6.64
CA LYS A 114 -8.46 -14.63 6.20
C LYS A 114 -9.66 -13.89 6.80
N ASN A 115 -9.43 -12.74 7.42
CA ASN A 115 -10.45 -11.93 8.07
C ASN A 115 -10.22 -10.43 7.85
N GLY A 116 -11.28 -9.63 8.06
CA GLY A 116 -11.25 -8.17 7.95
C GLY A 116 -10.71 -7.69 6.61
N VAL A 117 -9.94 -6.59 6.64
CA VAL A 117 -9.30 -5.99 5.45
C VAL A 117 -8.46 -7.00 4.66
N GLY A 118 -7.79 -7.95 5.33
CA GLY A 118 -6.98 -8.94 4.64
C GLY A 118 -7.78 -9.89 3.76
N ALA A 119 -9.00 -10.25 4.19
CA ALA A 119 -9.91 -11.12 3.42
C ALA A 119 -10.47 -10.43 2.17
N ASP A 120 -10.66 -9.11 2.24
CA ASP A 120 -11.18 -8.30 1.13
C ASP A 120 -10.04 -7.84 0.19
N MET A 121 -8.79 -7.89 0.64
CA MET A 121 -7.64 -7.62 -0.22
C MET A 121 -7.38 -8.79 -1.17
N GLU A 122 -7.13 -8.47 -2.43
CA GLU A 122 -6.80 -9.47 -3.44
C GLU A 122 -5.33 -9.92 -3.34
N ASP A 123 -5.11 -11.21 -3.06
CA ASP A 123 -3.80 -11.78 -2.75
C ASP A 123 -2.80 -11.76 -3.92
N TRP A 124 -3.28 -11.72 -5.16
CA TRP A 124 -2.46 -11.65 -6.36
C TRP A 124 -1.86 -10.26 -6.62
N VAL A 125 -2.31 -9.21 -5.92
CA VAL A 125 -1.84 -7.83 -6.12
C VAL A 125 -0.37 -7.70 -5.68
N PRO A 126 0.56 -7.21 -6.54
CA PRO A 126 1.97 -7.15 -6.19
C PRO A 126 2.25 -6.28 -4.95
N ASN A 127 3.23 -6.69 -4.13
CA ASN A 127 3.52 -6.09 -2.82
C ASN A 127 3.92 -4.60 -2.88
N ASN A 128 4.34 -4.12 -4.04
CA ASN A 128 4.73 -2.73 -4.31
C ASN A 128 3.59 -1.84 -4.85
N VAL A 129 2.37 -2.37 -5.07
CA VAL A 129 1.22 -1.62 -5.64
C VAL A 129 -0.11 -1.88 -4.91
N ASN A 130 -0.07 -2.18 -3.60
CA ASN A 130 -1.26 -2.47 -2.80
C ASN A 130 -2.08 -1.23 -2.38
N CYS A 131 -1.76 -0.03 -2.85
CA CYS A 131 -2.42 1.18 -2.38
C CYS A 131 -3.92 1.18 -2.65
N ALA A 132 -4.34 0.85 -3.87
CA ALA A 132 -5.76 0.75 -4.21
C ALA A 132 -6.43 -0.48 -3.60
N ASN A 133 -5.75 -1.64 -3.61
CA ASN A 133 -6.23 -2.87 -2.98
C ASN A 133 -6.57 -2.67 -1.49
N PHE A 134 -5.64 -2.06 -0.74
CA PHE A 134 -5.82 -1.77 0.68
C PHE A 134 -6.93 -0.74 0.93
N VAL A 135 -6.96 0.35 0.16
CA VAL A 135 -8.00 1.38 0.31
C VAL A 135 -9.38 0.81 -0.01
N SER A 136 -9.53 0.05 -1.11
CA SER A 136 -10.80 -0.60 -1.47
C SER A 136 -11.28 -1.56 -0.37
N ALA A 137 -10.41 -2.41 0.16
CA ALA A 137 -10.76 -3.30 1.27
C ALA A 137 -11.19 -2.55 2.54
N CYS A 138 -10.57 -1.41 2.86
CA CYS A 138 -11.02 -0.57 3.98
C CYS A 138 -12.41 0.04 3.75
N LEU A 139 -12.70 0.46 2.52
CA LEU A 139 -14.01 1.01 2.13
C LEU A 139 -15.10 -0.07 2.16
N GLU A 140 -14.78 -1.31 1.78
CA GLU A 140 -15.70 -2.46 1.84
C GLU A 140 -16.05 -2.84 3.27
N GLN A 141 -15.05 -2.94 4.13
CA GLN A 141 -15.25 -3.20 5.55
C GLN A 141 -16.09 -2.08 6.21
N ALA A 142 -15.89 -0.82 5.80
CA ALA A 142 -16.72 0.30 6.24
C ALA A 142 -18.15 0.28 5.66
N GLY A 143 -18.41 -0.54 4.63
CA GLY A 143 -19.67 -0.58 3.91
C GLY A 143 -19.90 0.62 2.99
N GLN A 144 -18.84 1.37 2.66
CA GLN A 144 -18.93 2.53 1.77
C GLN A 144 -18.94 2.13 0.29
N ILE A 145 -18.35 0.99 -0.05
CA ILE A 145 -18.43 0.40 -1.39
C ILE A 145 -18.83 -1.08 -1.29
N LYS A 146 -19.34 -1.64 -2.39
CA LYS A 146 -19.63 -3.08 -2.55
C LYS A 146 -18.39 -3.80 -3.08
N ASN A 147 -18.32 -5.13 -2.88
CA ASN A 147 -17.26 -5.99 -3.46
C ASN A 147 -17.06 -5.76 -4.98
N GLY A 148 -18.14 -5.62 -5.75
CA GLY A 148 -18.04 -5.33 -7.20
C GLY A 148 -17.44 -3.96 -7.55
N GLN A 149 -17.22 -3.08 -6.57
CA GLN A 149 -16.59 -1.77 -6.71
C GLN A 149 -15.13 -1.77 -6.20
N HIS A 150 -14.64 -2.89 -5.61
CA HIS A 150 -13.22 -3.07 -5.31
C HIS A 150 -12.38 -2.80 -6.56
N HIS A 151 -11.20 -2.20 -6.38
CA HIS A 151 -10.30 -2.06 -7.51
C HIS A 151 -8.82 -2.01 -7.11
N ASN A 152 -7.99 -2.80 -7.78
CA ASN A 152 -6.56 -2.91 -7.47
C ASN A 152 -5.68 -1.84 -8.14
N ALA A 153 -6.25 -1.05 -9.04
CA ALA A 153 -5.57 0.10 -9.66
C ALA A 153 -6.20 1.44 -9.24
N VAL A 154 -5.36 2.43 -8.97
CA VAL A 154 -5.75 3.78 -8.50
C VAL A 154 -6.80 4.43 -9.41
N LEU A 155 -6.57 4.43 -10.73
CA LEU A 155 -7.49 5.07 -11.67
C LEU A 155 -8.84 4.35 -11.76
N GLY A 156 -8.86 3.03 -11.60
CA GLY A 156 -10.11 2.27 -11.60
C GLY A 156 -10.92 2.51 -10.32
N LEU A 157 -10.26 2.55 -9.16
CA LEU A 157 -10.92 2.93 -7.91
C LEU A 157 -11.47 4.37 -8.01
N GLN A 158 -10.65 5.31 -8.48
CA GLN A 158 -11.08 6.69 -8.69
C GLN A 158 -12.33 6.77 -9.58
N LYS A 159 -12.34 6.04 -10.71
CA LYS A 159 -13.48 5.99 -11.63
C LYS A 159 -14.72 5.36 -10.98
N ASN A 160 -14.56 4.31 -10.19
CA ASN A 160 -15.67 3.69 -9.45
C ASN A 160 -16.30 4.69 -8.47
N LEU A 161 -15.47 5.43 -7.73
CA LEU A 161 -15.95 6.45 -6.78
C LEU A 161 -16.54 7.69 -7.47
N ASP A 162 -16.07 8.03 -8.68
CA ASP A 162 -16.67 9.10 -9.50
C ASP A 162 -18.09 8.77 -9.95
N ASN A 163 -18.36 7.49 -10.23
CA ASN A 163 -19.65 7.02 -10.73
C ASN A 163 -20.62 6.62 -9.60
N ASP A 164 -20.15 6.58 -8.36
CA ASP A 164 -20.97 6.19 -7.21
C ASP A 164 -21.72 7.41 -6.64
N PRO A 165 -23.06 7.41 -6.65
CA PRO A 165 -23.84 8.51 -6.11
C PRO A 165 -23.65 8.72 -4.59
N ASN A 166 -23.10 7.76 -3.84
CA ASN A 166 -22.78 7.92 -2.42
C ASN A 166 -21.45 8.64 -2.18
N PHE A 167 -20.72 9.01 -3.23
CA PHE A 167 -19.51 9.82 -3.12
C PHE A 167 -19.70 11.18 -3.80
N LYS A 168 -18.96 12.16 -3.31
CA LYS A 168 -18.82 13.48 -3.93
C LYS A 168 -17.35 13.88 -3.96
N ARG A 169 -16.95 14.58 -5.02
CA ARG A 169 -15.64 15.23 -5.05
C ARG A 169 -15.64 16.48 -4.17
N VAL A 170 -14.60 16.63 -3.36
CA VAL A 170 -14.39 17.81 -2.50
C VAL A 170 -12.97 18.35 -2.66
N SER A 171 -12.71 19.54 -2.13
CA SER A 171 -11.33 20.03 -1.97
C SER A 171 -10.67 19.38 -0.74
N ILE A 172 -9.34 19.36 -0.71
CA ILE A 172 -8.60 18.80 0.45
C ILE A 172 -8.93 19.52 1.77
N ASN A 173 -9.31 20.81 1.71
CA ASN A 173 -9.71 21.60 2.87
C ASN A 173 -11.07 21.17 3.45
N GLN A 174 -11.87 20.43 2.68
CA GLN A 174 -13.17 19.90 3.08
C GLN A 174 -13.10 18.39 3.38
N ALA A 175 -11.93 17.78 3.29
CA ALA A 175 -11.73 16.37 3.53
C ALA A 175 -11.91 16.02 5.01
N LYS A 176 -12.52 14.86 5.25
CA LYS A 176 -12.67 14.23 6.57
C LYS A 176 -11.77 13.00 6.64
N PRO A 177 -11.27 12.62 7.83
CA PRO A 177 -10.50 11.39 7.96
C PRO A 177 -11.26 10.21 7.34
N GLY A 178 -10.62 9.43 6.47
CA GLY A 178 -11.24 8.31 5.75
C GLY A 178 -11.68 8.63 4.32
N ASP A 179 -11.76 9.92 3.94
CA ASP A 179 -12.00 10.30 2.55
C ASP A 179 -10.83 9.87 1.66
N VAL A 180 -11.13 9.39 0.45
CA VAL A 180 -10.14 8.81 -0.47
C VAL A 180 -9.44 9.91 -1.24
N VAL A 181 -8.11 9.91 -1.25
CA VAL A 181 -7.28 10.89 -1.94
C VAL A 181 -6.43 10.19 -2.99
N SER A 182 -6.67 10.53 -4.26
CA SER A 182 -5.85 10.08 -5.39
C SER A 182 -4.80 11.12 -5.74
N LEU A 183 -3.56 10.68 -5.94
CA LEU A 183 -2.38 11.51 -6.14
C LEU A 183 -1.68 11.13 -7.44
N LYS A 184 -1.14 12.13 -8.15
CA LYS A 184 -0.24 11.91 -9.28
C LYS A 184 1.20 11.89 -8.77
N THR A 185 1.87 10.74 -8.85
CA THR A 185 3.26 10.58 -8.40
C THR A 185 4.21 10.48 -9.59
N PRO A 186 5.53 10.66 -9.40
CA PRO A 186 6.50 10.45 -10.49
C PRO A 186 6.42 9.04 -11.11
N GLY A 187 6.07 8.03 -10.31
CA GLY A 187 5.91 6.63 -10.73
C GLY A 187 4.51 6.27 -11.25
N GLY A 188 3.63 7.26 -11.47
CA GLY A 188 2.26 7.05 -11.94
C GLY A 188 1.24 7.64 -10.98
N HIS A 189 0.55 6.79 -10.23
CA HIS A 189 -0.53 7.19 -9.34
C HIS A 189 -0.44 6.51 -7.99
N HIS A 190 -0.97 7.17 -6.97
CA HIS A 190 -1.08 6.62 -5.63
C HIS A 190 -2.43 6.97 -5.03
N VAL A 191 -2.95 6.12 -4.15
CA VAL A 191 -4.21 6.37 -3.44
C VAL A 191 -4.04 6.07 -1.97
N VAL A 192 -4.59 6.96 -1.14
CA VAL A 192 -4.52 6.91 0.31
C VAL A 192 -5.83 7.45 0.88
N MET A 193 -6.04 7.31 2.18
CA MET A 193 -7.12 8.00 2.89
C MET A 193 -6.57 9.23 3.60
N PHE A 194 -7.34 10.31 3.60
CA PHE A 194 -7.03 11.47 4.42
C PHE A 194 -7.08 11.11 5.90
N ALA A 195 -6.13 11.61 6.69
CA ALA A 195 -5.99 11.33 8.12
C ALA A 195 -6.16 12.58 9.01
N GLY A 196 -6.31 13.76 8.41
CA GLY A 196 -6.35 15.04 9.10
C GLY A 196 -5.21 15.98 8.68
N MET A 197 -5.15 17.14 9.32
CA MET A 197 -4.11 18.14 9.09
C MET A 197 -3.04 18.05 10.16
N LYS A 198 -1.77 17.90 9.74
CA LYS A 198 -0.61 17.91 10.64
C LYS A 198 0.39 18.96 10.19
N ASN A 199 0.74 19.89 11.08
CA ASN A 199 1.66 20.99 10.80
C ASN A 199 1.27 21.80 9.55
N GLY A 200 -0.03 22.12 9.42
CA GLY A 200 -0.57 22.88 8.29
C GLY A 200 -0.60 22.13 6.94
N LYS A 201 -0.23 20.84 6.92
CA LYS A 201 -0.21 20.01 5.71
C LYS A 201 -1.14 18.81 5.86
N PRO A 202 -1.75 18.34 4.77
CA PRO A 202 -2.55 17.13 4.82
C PRO A 202 -1.68 15.93 5.21
N GLN A 203 -2.19 15.14 6.14
CA GLN A 203 -1.65 13.84 6.51
C GLN A 203 -2.56 12.76 5.92
N TYR A 204 -1.95 11.66 5.51
CA TYR A 204 -2.63 10.54 4.89
C TYR A 204 -2.31 9.24 5.61
N ILE A 205 -3.17 8.24 5.49
CA ILE A 205 -2.93 6.85 5.89
C ILE A 205 -3.19 5.92 4.70
N GLY A 206 -2.33 4.93 4.53
CA GLY A 206 -2.48 3.95 3.45
C GLY A 206 -1.30 2.98 3.37
N SER A 207 -1.34 2.12 2.36
CA SER A 207 -0.26 1.19 2.03
C SER A 207 0.83 1.94 1.25
N ASN A 208 1.94 2.32 1.91
CA ASN A 208 3.00 3.15 1.33
C ASN A 208 4.30 2.36 1.14
N ASN A 209 5.05 2.68 0.08
CA ASN A 209 6.34 2.04 -0.23
C ASN A 209 7.47 2.58 0.67
N ILE A 210 7.49 2.14 1.93
CA ILE A 210 8.44 2.63 2.95
C ILE A 210 9.38 1.54 3.46
N ASN A 211 9.22 0.29 3.01
CA ASN A 211 10.16 -0.77 3.34
C ASN A 211 11.32 -0.74 2.35
N SER A 212 12.51 -1.10 2.83
CA SER A 212 13.75 -1.11 2.04
C SER A 212 13.72 -2.12 0.88
N ASP A 213 12.87 -3.13 0.96
CA ASP A 213 12.66 -4.15 -0.07
C ASP A 213 11.65 -3.74 -1.15
N GLY A 214 11.15 -2.50 -1.10
CA GLY A 214 10.14 -1.99 -2.03
C GLY A 214 8.71 -2.48 -1.74
N SER A 215 8.51 -3.25 -0.66
CA SER A 215 7.18 -3.65 -0.23
C SER A 215 6.48 -2.50 0.50
N GLN A 216 5.15 -2.54 0.46
CA GLN A 216 4.35 -1.53 1.14
C GLN A 216 4.04 -1.89 2.59
N ARG A 217 3.95 -0.86 3.44
CA ARG A 217 3.54 -0.94 4.85
C ARG A 217 2.46 0.08 5.14
N ILE A 218 1.47 -0.32 5.93
CA ILE A 218 0.40 0.58 6.35
C ILE A 218 1.00 1.62 7.29
N SER A 219 0.91 2.88 6.91
CA SER A 219 1.63 3.96 7.58
C SER A 219 0.98 5.31 7.33
N TYR A 220 1.27 6.25 8.23
CA TYR A 220 1.02 7.66 7.96
C TYR A 220 2.06 8.23 6.99
N SER A 221 1.64 9.18 6.17
CA SER A 221 2.53 9.93 5.28
C SER A 221 2.06 11.37 5.10
N GLN A 222 2.99 12.27 4.77
CA GLN A 222 2.70 13.63 4.32
C GLN A 222 3.36 13.79 2.95
N MET A 223 2.59 13.59 1.90
CA MET A 223 3.08 13.62 0.51
C MET A 223 2.79 14.98 -0.11
N ASN A 224 3.77 15.53 -0.82
CA ASN A 224 3.62 16.76 -1.59
C ASN A 224 3.50 16.46 -3.08
N TYR A 225 2.44 15.74 -3.45
CA TYR A 225 2.12 15.40 -4.84
C TYR A 225 0.82 16.07 -5.29
N PRO A 226 0.66 16.37 -6.59
CA PRO A 226 -0.59 16.89 -7.12
C PRO A 226 -1.78 15.97 -6.77
N ILE A 227 -2.79 16.55 -6.13
CA ILE A 227 -4.06 15.86 -5.83
C ILE A 227 -4.89 15.79 -7.11
N MET A 228 -5.29 14.60 -7.50
CA MET A 228 -6.14 14.34 -8.66
C MET A 228 -7.62 14.39 -8.28
N SER A 229 -7.96 13.85 -7.11
CA SER A 229 -9.31 13.86 -6.56
C SER A 229 -9.29 13.63 -5.05
N VAL A 230 -10.31 14.16 -4.38
CA VAL A 230 -10.69 13.77 -3.01
C VAL A 230 -12.15 13.33 -3.06
N HIS A 231 -12.42 12.08 -2.70
CA HIS A 231 -13.75 11.50 -2.67
C HIS A 231 -14.24 11.40 -1.22
N GLN A 232 -15.27 12.19 -0.91
CA GLN A 232 -15.94 12.17 0.38
C GLN A 232 -17.22 11.34 0.29
N TYR A 233 -17.35 10.37 1.19
CA TYR A 233 -18.58 9.60 1.33
C TYR A 233 -19.70 10.46 1.92
N ARG A 234 -20.92 10.28 1.41
CA ARG A 234 -22.14 11.02 1.79
C ARG A 234 -23.36 10.11 1.98
N GLY A 235 -23.18 8.79 1.88
CA GLY A 235 -24.24 7.80 2.05
C GLY A 235 -24.54 7.47 3.51
#